data_AF-A0A0P0WYR0-F1
#
_entry.id   AF-A0A0P0WYR0-F1
#
_cell.length_a   1.000
_cell.length_b   1.000
_cell.length_c   1.000
_cell.angle_alpha   90.00
_cell.angle_beta   90.00
_cell.angle_gamma   90.00
#
_symmetry.space_group_name_H-M   'P 1'
#
loop_
_entity.id
_entity.type
_entity.pdbx_description
1 polymer ?
#
loop_
_entity_poly.entity_id
_entity_poly.type
_entity_poly.pdbx_seq_one_letter_code
_entity_poly.pdbx_strand_id
1 'polypeptide(L)'
;MNGIELSSEDKAILVETLKNKLQALAEQHVDVLESLAPSVRKRVDVLMEIQSQHDELEVKFFEEKAALEAKYQKLYGPLYSKIHESDEEALKYLKDIKWCRIDDPKGFKFEFFFYTNPFFKNQVLTKTYHMIDEDDEPILEKAIGTEIEWHPGYCLTQEVLTKESSESTKPITKTEECESFFNFFSPPQVPDDDAKIDENTAEELQNQMERDYDIASTLRDKIIPHAVSWFTREAVQDEDYGASWVDDEEEDDNNDEYSDEEA
;
A
#
# COMPACT_ATOMS: atom_id res chain seq x y z
N MET A 1 21.05 0.02 18.03
CA MET A 1 20.37 0.49 19.25
C MET A 1 19.51 -0.66 19.74
N ASN A 2 19.85 -1.26 20.88
CA ASN A 2 19.11 -2.40 21.42
C ASN A 2 17.84 -1.89 22.11
N GLY A 3 16.67 -2.24 21.60
CA GLY A 3 15.42 -2.06 22.32
C GLY A 3 15.41 -2.96 23.55
N ILE A 4 15.27 -2.38 24.73
CA ILE A 4 15.14 -3.16 25.97
C ILE A 4 13.73 -3.72 25.98
N GLU A 5 13.61 -5.00 25.68
CA GLU A 5 12.36 -5.75 25.78
C GLU A 5 12.06 -5.99 27.27
N LEU A 6 10.98 -5.40 27.79
CA LEU A 6 10.59 -5.57 29.19
C LEU A 6 10.29 -7.04 29.49
N SER A 7 10.83 -7.54 30.61
CA SER A 7 10.53 -8.88 31.13
C SER A 7 9.04 -9.03 31.43
N SER A 8 8.53 -10.27 31.35
CA SER A 8 7.15 -10.62 31.73
C SER A 8 6.83 -10.17 33.17
N GLU A 9 7.82 -10.24 34.05
CA GLU A 9 7.71 -9.86 35.46
C GLU A 9 7.60 -8.33 35.62
N ASP A 10 8.37 -7.57 34.85
CA ASP A 10 8.29 -6.10 34.82
C ASP A 10 6.95 -5.62 34.25
N LYS A 11 6.42 -6.30 33.23
CA LYS A 11 5.07 -6.04 32.68
C LYS A 11 3.99 -6.30 33.73
N ALA A 12 4.10 -7.38 34.50
CA ALA A 12 3.14 -7.72 35.55
C ALA A 12 3.13 -6.69 36.68
N ILE A 13 4.29 -6.23 37.12
CA ILE A 13 4.43 -5.17 38.13
C ILE A 13 3.84 -3.85 37.62
N LEU A 14 4.04 -3.51 36.34
CA LEU A 14 3.48 -2.30 35.74
C LEU A 14 1.95 -2.35 35.71
N VAL A 15 1.37 -3.48 35.31
CA VAL A 15 -0.09 -3.70 35.28
C VAL A 15 -0.69 -3.58 36.68
N GLU A 16 -0.06 -4.20 37.68
CA GLU A 16 -0.53 -4.12 39.07
C GLU A 16 -0.43 -2.69 39.64
N THR A 17 0.64 -1.97 39.29
CA THR A 17 0.80 -0.56 39.69
C THR A 17 -0.26 0.34 39.03
N LEU A 18 -0.58 0.10 37.77
CA LEU A 18 -1.64 0.82 37.04
C LEU A 18 -3.01 0.56 37.65
N LYS A 19 -3.31 -0.71 37.96
CA LYS A 19 -4.56 -1.12 38.60
C LYS A 19 -4.79 -0.43 39.94
N ASN A 20 -3.76 -0.40 40.79
CA ASN A 20 -3.83 0.26 42.10
C ASN A 20 -4.02 1.78 41.98
N LYS A 21 -3.38 2.44 41.00
CA LYS A 21 -3.60 3.87 40.72
C LYS A 21 -4.99 4.16 40.19
N LEU A 22 -5.50 3.32 39.28
CA LEU A 22 -6.87 3.41 38.77
C LEU A 22 -7.90 3.28 39.88
N GLN A 23 -7.69 2.35 40.81
CA GLN A 23 -8.59 2.14 41.93
C GLN A 23 -8.59 3.35 42.88
N ALA A 24 -7.42 3.90 43.23
CA ALA A 24 -7.34 5.11 44.06
C ALA A 24 -8.02 6.32 43.39
N LEU A 25 -7.90 6.45 42.07
CA LEU A 25 -8.55 7.51 41.30
C LEU A 25 -10.08 7.32 41.29
N ALA A 26 -10.56 6.09 41.11
CA ALA A 26 -11.98 5.77 41.15
C ALA A 26 -12.60 6.08 42.52
N GLU A 27 -11.92 5.72 43.62
CA GLU A 27 -12.37 6.01 44.99
C GLU A 27 -12.45 7.53 45.25
N GLN A 28 -11.49 8.31 44.74
CA GLN A 28 -11.50 9.77 44.86
C GLN A 28 -12.65 10.44 44.08
N HIS A 29 -13.03 9.89 42.92
CA HIS A 29 -14.13 10.41 42.11
C HIS A 29 -15.51 10.19 42.76
N VAL A 30 -15.70 9.09 43.50
CA VAL A 30 -16.96 8.79 44.20
C VAL A 30 -17.25 9.79 45.32
N ASP A 31 -16.22 10.16 46.10
CA ASP A 31 -16.34 11.09 47.23
C ASP A 31 -16.74 12.51 46.77
N VAL A 32 -16.23 12.93 45.61
CA VAL A 32 -16.61 14.21 44.99
C VAL A 32 -18.08 14.20 44.57
N LEU A 33 -18.58 13.13 43.94
CA LEU A 33 -19.97 13.02 43.50
C LEU A 33 -20.98 13.03 44.66
N GLU A 34 -20.59 12.56 45.85
CA GLU A 34 -21.39 12.60 47.08
C GLU A 34 -21.45 13.98 47.74
N SER A 35 -20.44 14.82 47.51
CA SER A 35 -20.40 16.19 48.00
C SER A 35 -21.23 17.20 47.17
N LEU A 36 -21.72 16.80 45.98
CA LEU A 36 -22.43 17.68 45.06
C LEU A 36 -23.89 17.90 45.45
N ALA A 37 -24.40 19.11 45.18
CA ALA A 37 -25.81 19.43 45.36
C ALA A 37 -26.71 18.53 44.48
N PRO A 38 -27.94 18.18 44.93
CA PRO A 38 -28.79 17.20 44.23
C PRO A 38 -29.08 17.53 42.76
N SER A 39 -29.22 18.81 42.44
CA SER A 39 -29.44 19.29 41.06
C SER A 39 -28.21 19.13 40.17
N VAL A 40 -27.00 19.21 40.74
CA VAL A 40 -25.74 19.02 40.02
C VAL A 40 -25.50 17.54 39.78
N ARG A 41 -25.70 16.69 40.81
CA ARG A 41 -25.59 15.23 40.70
C ARG A 41 -26.48 14.67 39.58
N LYS A 42 -27.76 15.05 39.53
CA LYS A 42 -28.67 14.63 38.46
C LYS A 42 -28.18 14.98 37.05
N ARG A 43 -27.51 16.13 36.87
CA ARG A 43 -26.94 16.49 35.56
C ARG A 43 -25.72 15.64 35.22
N VAL A 44 -24.88 15.34 36.21
CA VAL A 44 -23.72 14.46 36.04
C VAL A 44 -24.16 13.03 35.71
N ASP A 45 -25.22 12.52 36.35
CA ASP A 45 -25.78 11.19 36.05
C ASP A 45 -26.23 11.09 34.58
N VAL A 46 -26.88 12.13 34.05
CA VAL A 46 -27.28 12.19 32.63
C VAL A 46 -26.06 12.26 31.71
N LEU A 47 -25.03 13.04 32.06
CA LEU A 47 -23.80 13.12 31.27
C LEU A 47 -23.04 11.78 31.26
N MET A 48 -23.04 11.04 32.36
CA MET A 48 -22.46 9.70 32.44
C MET A 48 -23.20 8.71 31.54
N GLU A 49 -24.53 8.76 31.51
CA GLU A 49 -25.34 7.94 30.61
C GLU A 49 -25.03 8.25 29.13
N ILE A 50 -24.91 9.55 28.78
CA ILE A 50 -24.51 9.98 27.43
C ILE A 50 -23.11 9.47 27.10
N GLN A 51 -22.16 9.58 28.04
CA GLN A 51 -20.80 9.07 27.85
C GLN A 51 -20.79 7.56 27.64
N SER A 52 -21.59 6.80 28.41
CA SER A 52 -21.74 5.36 28.21
C SER A 52 -22.25 5.01 26.81
N GLN A 53 -23.26 5.73 26.34
CA GLN A 53 -23.81 5.54 24.98
C GLN A 53 -22.78 5.91 23.89
N HIS A 54 -21.99 6.96 24.11
CA HIS A 54 -20.90 7.33 23.23
C HIS A 54 -19.83 6.24 23.18
N ASP A 55 -19.37 5.74 24.33
CA ASP A 55 -18.34 4.70 24.41
C ASP A 55 -18.82 3.41 23.73
N GLU A 56 -20.09 3.04 23.85
CA GLU A 56 -20.68 1.92 23.13
C GLU A 56 -20.66 2.09 21.60
N LEU A 57 -20.89 3.30 21.10
CA LEU A 57 -20.79 3.60 19.67
C LEU A 57 -19.34 3.62 19.19
N GLU A 58 -18.44 4.16 20.01
CA GLU A 58 -17.01 4.23 19.71
C GLU A 58 -16.41 2.81 19.60
N VAL A 59 -16.81 1.87 20.47
CA VAL A 59 -16.44 0.46 20.34
C VAL A 59 -16.87 -0.11 18.97
N LYS A 60 -18.13 0.11 18.56
CA LYS A 60 -18.62 -0.36 17.25
C LYS A 60 -17.85 0.27 16.09
N PHE A 61 -17.55 1.57 16.17
CA PHE A 61 -16.75 2.27 15.17
C PHE A 61 -15.36 1.64 15.02
N PHE A 62 -14.68 1.36 16.14
CA PHE A 62 -13.35 0.74 16.09
C PHE A 62 -13.40 -0.69 15.57
N GLU A 63 -14.45 -1.47 15.91
CA GLU A 63 -14.65 -2.81 15.35
C GLU A 63 -14.85 -2.77 13.83
N GLU A 64 -15.71 -1.89 13.33
CA GLU A 64 -15.95 -1.72 11.89
C GLU A 64 -14.71 -1.22 11.17
N LYS A 65 -13.99 -0.24 11.73
CA LYS A 65 -12.72 0.26 11.20
C LYS A 65 -11.69 -0.86 11.10
N ALA A 66 -11.50 -1.63 12.16
CA ALA A 66 -10.55 -2.74 12.17
C ALA A 66 -10.92 -3.82 11.15
N ALA A 67 -12.21 -4.12 11.00
CA ALA A 67 -12.70 -5.05 9.98
C ALA A 67 -12.45 -4.53 8.56
N LEU A 68 -12.65 -3.22 8.35
CA LEU A 68 -12.41 -2.56 7.07
C LEU A 68 -10.91 -2.52 6.72
N GLU A 69 -10.06 -2.13 7.67
CA GLU A 69 -8.61 -2.17 7.55
C GLU A 69 -8.12 -3.60 7.24
N ALA A 70 -8.60 -4.60 7.97
CA ALA A 70 -8.24 -5.99 7.73
C ALA A 70 -8.72 -6.49 6.34
N LYS A 71 -9.89 -6.04 5.88
CA LYS A 71 -10.39 -6.34 4.53
C LYS A 71 -9.46 -5.76 3.47
N TYR A 72 -9.12 -4.48 3.57
CA TYR A 72 -8.26 -3.82 2.58
C TYR A 72 -6.82 -4.29 2.67
N GLN A 73 -6.30 -4.60 3.86
CA GLN A 73 -4.98 -5.23 4.00
C GLN A 73 -4.90 -6.56 3.24
N LYS A 74 -5.95 -7.39 3.28
CA LYS A 74 -6.02 -8.63 2.49
C LYS A 74 -6.08 -8.35 0.99
N LEU A 75 -6.81 -7.31 0.56
CA LEU A 75 -6.88 -6.91 -0.85
C LEU A 75 -5.54 -6.34 -1.36
N TYR A 76 -4.81 -5.62 -0.52
CA TYR A 76 -3.48 -5.11 -0.85
C TYR A 76 -2.39 -6.19 -0.81
N GLY A 77 -2.59 -7.29 -0.07
CA GLY A 77 -1.61 -8.37 0.06
C GLY A 77 -1.02 -8.85 -1.29
N PRO A 78 -1.85 -9.24 -2.28
CA PRO A 78 -1.38 -9.62 -3.62
C PRO A 78 -0.69 -8.50 -4.42
N LEU A 79 -0.94 -7.23 -4.08
CA LEU A 79 -0.25 -6.11 -4.72
C LEU A 79 1.18 -5.97 -4.18
N TYR A 80 1.38 -6.24 -2.88
CA TYR A 80 2.70 -6.22 -2.25
C TYR A 80 3.50 -7.52 -2.48
N SER A 81 2.86 -8.63 -2.85
CA SER A 81 3.57 -9.88 -3.19
C SER A 81 4.30 -9.84 -4.54
N LYS A 82 4.16 -8.75 -5.31
CA LYS A 82 4.89 -8.56 -6.58
C LYS A 82 6.40 -8.31 -6.39
N ILE A 83 6.83 -7.97 -5.17
CA ILE A 83 8.24 -7.87 -4.78
C ILE A 83 8.48 -8.95 -3.73
N HIS A 84 9.22 -9.99 -4.09
CA HIS A 84 9.57 -11.06 -3.17
C HIS A 84 10.68 -10.61 -2.20
N GLU A 85 10.82 -11.26 -1.05
CA GLU A 85 11.91 -10.96 -0.09
C GLU A 85 13.30 -11.03 -0.74
N SER A 86 13.46 -11.95 -1.70
CA SER A 86 14.68 -12.08 -2.50
C SER A 86 14.91 -10.90 -3.45
N ASP A 87 13.83 -10.29 -3.96
CA ASP A 87 13.90 -9.08 -4.77
C ASP A 87 14.30 -7.88 -3.93
N GLU A 88 13.82 -7.78 -2.68
CA GLU A 88 14.19 -6.70 -1.75
C GLU A 88 15.70 -6.63 -1.55
N GLU A 89 16.38 -7.78 -1.39
CA GLU A 89 17.83 -7.83 -1.22
C GLU A 89 18.60 -7.28 -2.44
N ALA A 90 18.09 -7.52 -3.65
CA ALA A 90 18.66 -6.94 -4.87
C ALA A 90 18.30 -5.45 -5.02
N LEU A 91 17.08 -5.07 -4.65
CA LEU A 91 16.59 -3.69 -4.71
C LEU A 91 17.30 -2.75 -3.70
N LYS A 92 17.94 -3.27 -2.65
CA LYS A 92 18.84 -2.47 -1.79
C LYS A 92 19.98 -1.80 -2.55
N TYR A 93 20.37 -2.37 -3.70
CA TYR A 93 21.41 -1.82 -4.56
C TYR A 93 20.87 -0.85 -5.60
N LEU A 94 19.55 -0.64 -5.68
CA LEU A 94 18.93 0.34 -6.55
C LEU A 94 19.28 1.74 -6.06
N LYS A 95 19.98 2.47 -6.91
CA LYS A 95 20.49 3.82 -6.65
C LYS A 95 19.48 4.89 -7.06
N ASP A 96 18.89 4.72 -8.24
CA ASP A 96 18.06 5.75 -8.86
C ASP A 96 17.14 5.11 -9.91
N ILE A 97 15.97 5.72 -10.13
CA ILE A 97 15.05 5.35 -11.20
C ILE A 97 14.73 6.62 -11.97
N LYS A 98 15.02 6.61 -13.27
CA LYS A 98 14.69 7.70 -14.18
C LYS A 98 13.74 7.22 -15.24
N TRP A 99 12.98 8.15 -15.80
CA TRP A 99 12.27 7.91 -17.03
C TRP A 99 12.46 9.07 -18.00
N CYS A 100 12.41 8.78 -19.30
CA CYS A 100 12.45 9.78 -20.35
C CYS A 100 11.49 9.43 -21.48
N ARG A 101 10.98 10.45 -22.17
CA ARG A 101 10.22 10.28 -23.41
C ARG A 101 11.17 9.96 -24.57
N ILE A 102 10.70 9.17 -25.52
CA ILE A 102 11.37 8.83 -26.77
C ILE A 102 10.45 9.31 -27.90
N ASP A 103 11.01 10.00 -28.88
CA ASP A 103 10.22 10.57 -29.99
C ASP A 103 10.21 9.69 -31.25
N ASP A 104 11.21 8.82 -31.43
CA ASP A 104 11.32 7.95 -32.62
C ASP A 104 12.00 6.60 -32.29
N PRO A 105 11.25 5.48 -32.26
CA PRO A 105 9.78 5.41 -32.28
C PRO A 105 9.19 6.07 -31.03
N LYS A 106 7.98 6.62 -31.14
CA LYS A 106 7.33 7.33 -30.04
C LYS A 106 7.16 6.41 -28.83
N GLY A 107 7.44 6.91 -27.63
CA GLY A 107 7.41 6.07 -26.44
C GLY A 107 8.00 6.72 -25.19
N PHE A 108 8.30 5.88 -24.21
CA PHE A 108 9.06 6.28 -23.03
C PHE A 108 9.90 5.12 -22.50
N LYS A 109 10.99 5.44 -21.81
CA LYS A 109 11.93 4.47 -21.27
C LYS A 109 12.23 4.76 -19.81
N PHE A 110 12.27 3.72 -19.00
CA PHE A 110 12.82 3.71 -17.66
C PHE A 110 14.27 3.26 -17.65
N GLU A 111 15.05 3.84 -16.75
CA GLU A 111 16.43 3.49 -16.46
C GLU A 111 16.57 3.31 -14.95
N PHE A 112 16.78 2.07 -14.52
CA PHE A 112 17.00 1.69 -13.14
C PHE A 112 18.50 1.53 -12.92
N PHE A 113 19.10 2.42 -12.15
CA PHE A 113 20.53 2.44 -11.88
C PHE A 113 20.83 1.64 -10.63
N PHE A 114 21.71 0.65 -10.73
CA PHE A 114 22.15 -0.18 -9.61
C PHE A 114 23.64 0.05 -9.29
N TYR A 115 23.98 -0.02 -8.01
CA TYR A 115 25.35 -0.24 -7.59
C TYR A 115 25.80 -1.66 -7.97
N THR A 116 27.12 -1.89 -8.00
CA THR A 116 27.67 -3.24 -8.07
C THR A 116 27.07 -4.09 -6.95
N ASN A 117 26.48 -5.22 -7.32
CA ASN A 117 25.69 -6.06 -6.43
C ASN A 117 26.02 -7.55 -6.69
N PRO A 118 25.69 -8.46 -5.75
CA PRO A 118 26.02 -9.88 -5.89
C PRO A 118 25.07 -10.65 -6.81
N PHE A 119 23.96 -10.03 -7.27
CA PHE A 119 22.90 -10.72 -8.01
C PHE A 119 23.11 -10.72 -9.52
N PHE A 120 23.46 -9.58 -10.10
CA PHE A 120 23.65 -9.44 -11.54
C PHE A 120 24.73 -8.40 -11.87
N LYS A 121 25.25 -8.48 -13.10
CA LYS A 121 26.35 -7.60 -13.57
C LYS A 121 25.89 -6.23 -14.06
N ASN A 122 24.63 -6.13 -14.50
CA ASN A 122 24.09 -4.91 -15.09
C ASN A 122 24.14 -3.75 -14.08
N GLN A 123 24.65 -2.60 -14.51
CA GLN A 123 24.56 -1.36 -13.72
C GLN A 123 23.31 -0.55 -14.03
N VAL A 124 22.72 -0.78 -15.21
CA VAL A 124 21.49 -0.12 -15.64
C VAL A 124 20.58 -1.17 -16.24
N LEU A 125 19.39 -1.32 -15.68
CA LEU A 125 18.30 -2.08 -16.29
C LEU A 125 17.33 -1.10 -16.93
N THR A 126 16.96 -1.35 -18.18
CA THR A 126 16.08 -0.47 -18.95
C THR A 126 14.79 -1.19 -19.34
N LYS A 127 13.69 -0.44 -19.34
CA LYS A 127 12.38 -0.88 -19.82
C LYS A 127 11.80 0.21 -20.71
N THR A 128 11.52 -0.11 -21.97
CA THR A 128 11.06 0.81 -23.00
C THR A 128 9.66 0.43 -23.45
N TYR A 129 8.76 1.40 -23.54
CA TYR A 129 7.42 1.26 -24.08
C TYR A 129 7.33 2.07 -25.37
N HIS A 130 7.05 1.39 -26.49
CA HIS A 130 6.74 2.03 -27.76
C HIS A 130 5.23 2.24 -27.84
N MET A 131 4.83 3.45 -28.19
CA MET A 131 3.45 3.90 -28.24
C MET A 131 3.11 4.33 -29.67
N ILE A 132 1.93 3.95 -30.15
CA ILE A 132 1.35 4.46 -31.39
C ILE A 132 0.27 5.47 -31.01
N ASP A 133 0.21 6.60 -31.72
CA ASP A 133 -0.96 7.48 -31.64
C ASP A 133 -1.95 7.05 -32.72
N GLU A 134 -3.01 6.35 -32.33
CA GLU A 134 -4.13 6.01 -33.22
C GLU A 134 -5.37 6.75 -32.70
N ASP A 135 -6.04 7.51 -33.58
CA ASP A 135 -7.26 8.27 -33.23
C ASP A 135 -7.17 9.16 -31.97
N ASP A 136 -6.04 9.87 -31.80
CA ASP A 136 -5.73 10.73 -30.62
C ASP A 136 -5.60 9.98 -29.28
N GLU A 137 -5.61 8.64 -29.27
CA GLU A 137 -5.37 7.80 -28.09
C GLU A 137 -4.00 7.08 -28.18
N PRO A 138 -3.13 7.21 -27.16
CA PRO A 138 -1.84 6.51 -27.16
C PRO A 138 -2.03 5.02 -26.84
N ILE A 139 -1.79 4.17 -27.83
CA ILE A 139 -1.88 2.71 -27.73
C ILE A 139 -0.47 2.12 -27.48
N LEU A 140 -0.36 1.19 -26.54
CA LEU A 140 0.87 0.44 -26.31
C LEU A 140 1.09 -0.58 -27.44
N GLU A 141 2.11 -0.37 -28.27
CA GLU A 141 2.50 -1.29 -29.33
C GLU A 141 3.39 -2.42 -28.81
N LYS A 142 4.45 -2.04 -28.09
CA LYS A 142 5.48 -2.99 -27.65
C LYS A 142 6.17 -2.53 -26.38
N ALA A 143 6.51 -3.51 -25.54
CA ALA A 143 7.40 -3.32 -24.40
C ALA A 143 8.72 -4.08 -24.63
N ILE A 144 9.85 -3.44 -24.33
CA ILE A 144 11.20 -3.99 -24.46
C ILE A 144 11.91 -3.82 -23.14
N GLY A 145 12.30 -4.91 -22.50
CA GLY A 145 13.12 -4.88 -21.30
C GLY A 145 14.55 -5.31 -21.54
N THR A 146 15.38 -5.16 -20.50
CA THR A 146 16.79 -5.52 -20.52
C THR A 146 16.99 -6.94 -20.03
N GLU A 147 17.73 -7.75 -20.77
CA GLU A 147 18.17 -9.06 -20.31
C GLU A 147 19.12 -8.90 -19.11
N ILE A 148 18.77 -9.53 -17.99
CA ILE A 148 19.55 -9.45 -16.75
C ILE A 148 20.63 -10.52 -16.76
N GLU A 149 21.89 -10.08 -16.65
CA GLU A 149 23.06 -10.94 -16.56
C GLU A 149 23.27 -11.42 -15.12
N TRP A 150 22.44 -12.38 -14.71
CA TRP A 150 22.50 -12.98 -13.37
C TRP A 150 23.84 -13.66 -13.09
N HIS A 151 24.31 -13.53 -11.85
CA HIS A 151 25.38 -14.33 -11.32
C HIS A 151 24.90 -15.77 -11.07
N PRO A 152 25.78 -16.78 -11.20
CA PRO A 152 25.39 -18.19 -11.00
C PRO A 152 24.76 -18.41 -9.63
N GLY A 153 23.52 -18.93 -9.61
CA GLY A 153 22.77 -19.22 -8.37
C GLY A 153 21.98 -18.04 -7.79
N TYR A 154 21.97 -16.88 -8.45
CA TYR A 154 21.26 -15.67 -7.99
C TYR A 154 20.12 -15.24 -8.92
N CYS A 155 19.74 -16.08 -9.90
CA CYS A 155 18.62 -15.79 -10.78
C CYS A 155 17.33 -15.74 -9.95
N LEU A 156 16.72 -14.56 -9.82
CA LEU A 156 15.51 -14.37 -9.02
C LEU A 156 14.22 -14.68 -9.80
N THR A 157 14.30 -14.76 -11.12
CA THR A 157 13.16 -15.02 -12.00
C THR A 157 12.95 -16.52 -12.28
N GLN A 158 13.84 -17.39 -11.77
CA GLN A 158 13.82 -18.82 -12.03
C GLN A 158 14.27 -19.61 -10.79
N GLU A 159 13.47 -20.60 -10.38
CA GLU A 159 13.85 -21.54 -9.32
C GLU A 159 14.37 -22.85 -9.94
N VAL A 160 15.53 -23.30 -9.44
CA VAL A 160 16.19 -24.52 -9.90
C VAL A 160 15.89 -25.68 -8.96
N LEU A 161 15.02 -26.59 -9.39
CA LEU A 161 14.75 -27.84 -8.67
C LEU A 161 15.73 -28.92 -9.13
N THR A 162 16.71 -29.25 -8.29
CA THR A 162 17.53 -30.45 -8.46
C THR A 162 16.81 -31.66 -7.88
N LYS A 163 16.38 -32.58 -8.75
CA LYS A 163 15.95 -33.93 -8.33
C LYS A 163 17.15 -34.86 -8.38
N GLU A 164 17.49 -35.48 -7.25
CA GLU A 164 18.47 -36.57 -7.24
C GLU A 164 17.87 -37.79 -7.95
N SER A 165 18.48 -38.23 -9.05
CA SER A 165 18.13 -39.53 -9.66
C SER A 165 18.95 -40.63 -9.01
N SER A 166 18.27 -41.63 -8.43
CA SER A 166 18.89 -42.91 -8.11
C SER A 166 19.39 -43.58 -9.40
N GLU A 167 20.62 -44.10 -9.35
CA GLU A 167 21.37 -44.78 -10.42
C GLU A 167 22.03 -43.87 -11.49
N SER A 168 23.23 -43.40 -11.14
CA SER A 168 24.37 -43.24 -12.05
C SER A 168 24.08 -42.66 -13.45
N THR A 169 23.56 -41.43 -13.54
CA THR A 169 23.79 -40.48 -14.66
C THR A 169 23.48 -39.07 -14.13
N LYS A 170 24.09 -38.03 -14.71
CA LYS A 170 24.10 -36.61 -14.27
C LYS A 170 22.77 -36.08 -13.68
N PRO A 171 22.81 -35.18 -12.67
CA PRO A 171 21.61 -34.55 -12.12
C PRO A 171 20.81 -33.85 -13.22
N ILE A 172 19.49 -34.08 -13.25
CA ILE A 172 18.56 -33.37 -14.13
C ILE A 172 18.08 -32.13 -13.38
N THR A 173 18.53 -30.97 -13.86
CA THR A 173 18.12 -29.65 -13.39
C THR A 173 16.81 -29.28 -14.08
N LYS A 174 15.69 -29.17 -13.35
CA LYS A 174 14.45 -28.59 -13.88
C LYS A 174 14.37 -27.15 -13.38
N THR A 175 14.22 -26.21 -14.31
CA THR A 175 14.06 -24.78 -14.01
C THR A 175 12.57 -24.44 -14.15
N GLU A 176 11.99 -23.79 -13.14
CA GLU A 176 10.62 -23.28 -13.14
C GLU A 176 10.65 -21.74 -13.04
N GLU A 177 9.80 -21.05 -13.80
CA GLU A 177 9.70 -19.59 -13.73
C GLU A 177 8.94 -19.19 -12.48
N CYS A 178 9.47 -18.21 -11.75
CA CYS A 178 8.90 -17.74 -10.49
C CYS A 178 8.52 -16.27 -10.59
N GLU A 179 7.53 -15.86 -9.79
CA GLU A 179 7.12 -14.46 -9.69
C GLU A 179 8.22 -13.64 -8.99
N SER A 180 8.73 -12.62 -9.70
CA SER A 180 9.76 -11.71 -9.21
C SER A 180 9.52 -10.33 -9.82
N PHE A 181 9.86 -9.28 -9.06
CA PHE A 181 9.90 -7.91 -9.55
C PHE A 181 10.67 -7.79 -10.86
N PHE A 182 11.77 -8.55 -11.01
CA PHE A 182 12.64 -8.49 -12.17
C PHE A 182 12.01 -9.06 -13.45
N ASN A 183 10.87 -9.76 -13.36
CA ASN A 183 10.05 -10.11 -14.52
C ASN A 183 9.52 -8.86 -15.24
N PHE A 184 9.48 -7.69 -14.58
CA PHE A 184 9.20 -6.41 -15.22
C PHE A 184 10.17 -6.10 -16.38
N PHE A 185 11.41 -6.59 -16.36
CA PHE A 185 12.37 -6.42 -17.45
C PHE A 185 12.28 -7.51 -18.53
N SER A 186 11.34 -8.45 -18.38
CA SER A 186 11.06 -9.51 -19.34
C SER A 186 9.59 -9.43 -19.77
N PRO A 187 9.19 -8.36 -20.49
CA PRO A 187 7.79 -8.17 -20.86
C PRO A 187 7.29 -9.28 -21.79
N PRO A 188 5.97 -9.56 -21.75
CA PRO A 188 5.34 -10.48 -22.69
C PRO A 188 5.57 -10.01 -24.14
N GLN A 189 5.82 -10.96 -25.04
CA GLN A 189 6.06 -10.68 -26.45
C GLN A 189 4.75 -10.73 -27.21
N VAL A 190 4.47 -9.71 -28.02
CA VAL A 190 3.33 -9.70 -28.95
C VAL A 190 3.66 -10.61 -30.13
N PRO A 191 2.87 -11.66 -30.40
CA PRO A 191 3.03 -12.51 -31.58
C PRO A 191 2.83 -11.70 -32.87
N ASP A 192 3.51 -12.09 -33.94
CA ASP A 192 3.29 -11.49 -35.26
C ASP A 192 1.83 -11.70 -35.71
N ASP A 193 1.26 -10.76 -36.48
CA ASP A 193 -0.14 -10.78 -36.96
C ASP A 193 -0.53 -12.07 -37.70
N ASP A 194 0.44 -12.81 -38.24
CA ASP A 194 0.25 -14.07 -38.96
C ASP A 194 0.16 -15.31 -38.02
N ALA A 195 0.45 -15.14 -36.73
CA ALA A 195 0.37 -16.20 -35.73
C ALA A 195 -1.09 -16.41 -35.30
N LYS A 196 -1.64 -17.58 -35.63
CA LYS A 196 -2.94 -18.01 -35.11
C LYS A 196 -2.82 -18.45 -33.66
N ILE A 197 -2.84 -17.49 -32.75
CA ILE A 197 -3.08 -17.71 -31.33
C ILE A 197 -4.58 -17.92 -31.10
N ASP A 198 -4.93 -18.80 -30.16
CA ASP A 198 -6.32 -18.96 -29.74
C ASP A 198 -6.77 -17.74 -28.91
N GLU A 199 -8.08 -17.52 -28.88
CA GLU A 199 -8.72 -16.37 -28.23
C GLU A 199 -8.34 -16.24 -26.75
N ASN A 200 -8.28 -17.36 -26.02
CA ASN A 200 -7.92 -17.34 -24.60
C ASN A 200 -6.46 -16.91 -24.39
N THR A 201 -5.55 -17.41 -25.24
CA THR A 201 -4.13 -17.01 -25.18
C THR A 201 -3.95 -15.53 -25.52
N ALA A 202 -4.71 -15.00 -26.48
CA ALA A 202 -4.68 -13.58 -26.81
C ALA A 202 -5.21 -12.69 -25.66
N GLU A 203 -6.31 -13.09 -25.01
CA GLU A 203 -6.88 -12.40 -23.85
C GLU A 203 -5.90 -12.39 -22.66
N GLU A 204 -5.25 -13.52 -22.38
CA GLU A 204 -4.25 -13.60 -21.30
C GLU A 204 -3.04 -12.69 -21.57
N LEU A 205 -2.56 -12.65 -22.82
CA LEU A 205 -1.47 -11.78 -23.23
C LEU A 205 -1.84 -10.29 -23.05
N GLN A 206 -3.05 -9.90 -23.48
CA GLN A 206 -3.55 -8.53 -23.33
C GLN A 206 -3.62 -8.13 -21.85
N ASN A 207 -4.16 -9.01 -21.00
CA ASN A 207 -4.21 -8.80 -19.54
C ASN A 207 -2.81 -8.67 -18.91
N GLN A 208 -1.80 -9.38 -19.42
CA GLN A 208 -0.42 -9.23 -18.95
C GLN A 208 0.18 -7.88 -19.38
N MET A 209 -0.05 -7.45 -20.63
CA MET A 209 0.43 -6.17 -21.14
C MET A 209 -0.21 -4.97 -20.42
N GLU A 210 -1.52 -5.01 -20.17
CA GLU A 210 -2.23 -3.97 -19.42
C GLU A 210 -1.66 -3.83 -18.01
N ARG A 211 -1.49 -4.95 -17.29
CA ARG A 211 -0.89 -4.94 -15.95
C ARG A 211 0.54 -4.39 -15.93
N ASP A 212 1.34 -4.72 -16.95
CA ASP A 212 2.70 -4.19 -17.09
C ASP A 212 2.70 -2.67 -17.33
N TYR A 213 1.77 -2.18 -18.15
CA TYR A 213 1.58 -0.76 -18.42
C TYR A 213 1.07 0.00 -17.19
N ASP A 214 0.16 -0.57 -16.40
CA ASP A 214 -0.34 0.06 -15.16
C ASP A 214 0.78 0.30 -14.15
N ILE A 215 1.70 -0.67 -14.01
CA ILE A 215 2.89 -0.54 -13.18
C ILE A 215 3.76 0.60 -13.69
N ALA A 216 4.02 0.65 -15.01
CA ALA A 216 4.79 1.70 -15.64
C ALA A 216 4.15 3.09 -15.46
N SER A 217 2.84 3.20 -15.67
CA SER A 217 2.07 4.43 -15.48
C SER A 217 2.18 4.92 -14.04
N THR A 218 2.02 4.02 -13.07
CA THR A 218 2.18 4.32 -11.63
C THR A 218 3.60 4.80 -11.31
N LEU A 219 4.63 4.14 -11.85
CA LEU A 219 6.02 4.56 -11.67
C LEU A 219 6.26 5.96 -12.23
N ARG A 220 5.77 6.22 -13.43
CA ARG A 220 5.95 7.49 -14.17
C ARG A 220 5.25 8.66 -13.50
N ASP A 221 3.99 8.47 -13.11
CA ASP A 221 3.08 9.56 -12.76
C ASP A 221 2.96 9.74 -11.24
N LYS A 222 3.10 8.67 -10.45
CA LYS A 222 2.95 8.71 -8.99
C LYS A 222 4.28 8.56 -8.25
N ILE A 223 5.07 7.52 -8.56
CA ILE A 223 6.23 7.16 -7.73
C ILE A 223 7.41 8.09 -8.00
N ILE A 224 7.90 8.19 -9.24
CA ILE A 224 9.11 8.97 -9.56
C ILE A 224 8.94 10.46 -9.20
N PRO A 225 7.82 11.15 -9.54
CA PRO A 225 7.66 12.56 -9.21
C PRO A 225 7.60 12.85 -7.70
N HIS A 226 7.12 11.89 -6.91
CA HIS A 226 6.89 12.05 -5.46
C HIS A 226 7.72 11.06 -4.64
N ALA A 227 8.88 10.64 -5.14
CA ALA A 227 9.65 9.52 -4.55
C ALA A 227 10.00 9.75 -3.07
N VAL A 228 10.30 11.00 -2.70
CA VAL A 228 10.56 11.38 -1.30
C VAL A 228 9.32 11.22 -0.44
N SER A 229 8.15 11.69 -0.92
CA SER A 229 6.87 11.57 -0.21
C SER A 229 6.41 10.12 -0.07
N TRP A 230 6.68 9.26 -1.06
CA TRP A 230 6.46 7.81 -0.95
C TRP A 230 7.40 7.16 0.05
N PHE A 231 8.66 7.61 0.11
CA PHE A 231 9.64 7.15 1.10
C PHE A 231 9.30 7.59 2.53
N THR A 232 8.85 8.83 2.73
CA THR A 232 8.43 9.38 4.03
C THR A 232 7.02 8.94 4.44
N ARG A 233 6.28 8.28 3.54
CA ARG A 233 4.86 7.88 3.68
C ARG A 233 3.86 9.04 3.71
N GLU A 234 4.30 10.25 3.39
CA GLU A 234 3.44 11.44 3.29
C GLU A 234 2.53 11.36 2.07
N ALA A 235 2.96 10.70 0.99
CA ALA A 235 2.14 10.51 -0.21
C ALA A 235 0.85 9.70 0.03
N VAL A 236 0.77 8.95 1.13
CA VAL A 236 -0.42 8.16 1.51
C VAL A 236 -1.48 9.03 2.19
N GLN A 237 -1.09 10.18 2.75
CA GLN A 237 -2.01 11.03 3.53
C GLN A 237 -2.88 11.94 2.66
N ASP A 238 -2.45 12.26 1.43
CA ASP A 238 -3.19 13.16 0.54
C ASP A 238 -4.46 12.51 -0.08
N GLU A 239 -4.65 11.20 0.05
CA GLU A 239 -5.89 10.53 -0.40
C GLU A 239 -7.00 10.48 0.68
N ASP A 240 -6.75 10.94 1.93
CA ASP A 240 -7.70 10.84 3.06
C ASP A 240 -8.35 12.18 3.50
N TYR A 241 -7.91 13.33 2.99
CA TYR A 241 -8.50 14.62 3.36
C TYR A 241 -9.65 15.04 2.43
N GLY A 242 -10.74 14.25 2.46
CA GLY A 242 -11.99 14.53 1.74
C GLY A 242 -13.18 14.92 2.62
N ALA A 243 -13.00 15.08 3.95
CA ALA A 243 -14.08 15.41 4.88
C ALA A 243 -13.68 16.52 5.87
N SER A 244 -13.44 17.73 5.35
CA SER A 244 -13.45 18.95 6.17
C SER A 244 -14.40 19.96 5.51
N TRP A 245 -15.70 19.67 5.63
CA TRP A 245 -16.78 20.63 5.37
C TRP A 245 -17.95 20.29 6.30
N VAL A 246 -17.87 20.76 7.55
CA VAL A 246 -19.04 21.40 8.15
C VAL A 246 -18.51 22.71 8.72
N ASP A 247 -18.56 23.70 7.84
CA ASP A 247 -18.40 25.11 8.16
C ASP A 247 -19.54 25.52 9.10
N ASP A 248 -19.16 26.29 10.11
CA ASP A 248 -19.96 26.66 11.27
C ASP A 248 -20.41 28.11 11.06
N GLU A 249 -21.38 28.36 10.18
CA GLU A 249 -22.01 29.69 10.04
C GLU A 249 -23.47 29.57 9.58
N GLU A 250 -24.42 29.82 10.48
CA GLU A 250 -25.67 30.56 10.20
C GLU A 250 -26.14 31.17 11.53
N GLU A 251 -25.62 32.36 11.86
CA GLU A 251 -26.30 33.28 12.79
C GLU A 251 -27.43 34.01 12.03
N ASP A 252 -28.62 33.89 12.61
CA ASP A 252 -29.65 34.93 12.81
C ASP A 252 -30.24 35.68 11.59
N ASP A 253 -31.53 35.46 11.31
CA ASP A 253 -32.58 36.48 11.40
C ASP A 253 -33.92 35.92 10.91
N ASN A 254 -34.92 35.84 11.79
CA ASN A 254 -36.32 35.97 11.34
C ASN A 254 -37.08 36.87 12.30
N ASN A 255 -36.94 38.15 11.99
CA ASN A 255 -37.90 39.21 12.25
C ASN A 255 -39.28 38.86 11.68
N ASP A 256 -40.25 38.55 12.53
CA ASP A 256 -41.68 38.62 12.18
C ASP A 256 -42.38 39.65 13.08
N GLU A 257 -42.19 40.92 12.73
CA GLU A 257 -43.12 41.99 13.04
C GLU A 257 -44.18 42.07 11.93
N TYR A 258 -45.41 41.61 12.21
CA TYR A 258 -46.60 42.07 11.50
C TYR A 258 -47.70 42.47 12.49
N SER A 259 -47.81 43.79 12.61
CA SER A 259 -49.01 44.57 12.94
C SER A 259 -50.25 44.05 12.18
N ASP A 260 -51.42 43.96 12.82
CA ASP A 260 -52.42 45.03 12.73
C ASP A 260 -53.67 44.73 13.59
N GLU A 261 -54.29 45.82 13.99
CA GLU A 261 -55.45 46.00 14.84
C GLU A 261 -56.77 45.63 14.13
N GLU A 262 -57.88 45.75 14.88
CA GLU A 262 -59.31 45.73 14.50
C GLU A 262 -60.10 44.43 14.73
N ALA A 263 -60.68 44.32 15.94
CA ALA A 263 -62.15 44.27 16.16
C ALA A 263 -62.49 44.31 17.67
#